data_AF-A0A948G306-F1
#
_entry.id   AF-A0A948G306-F1
#
_cell.length_a   1.000
_cell.length_b   1.000
_cell.length_c   1.000
_cell.angle_alpha   90.00
_cell.angle_beta   90.00
_cell.angle_gamma   90.00
#
_symmetry.space_group_name_H-M   'P 1'
#
loop_
_entity.id
_entity.type
_entity.pdbx_description
1 polymer ?
#
loop_
_entity_poly.entity_id
_entity_poly.type
_entity_poly.pdbx_seq_one_letter_code
_entity_poly.pdbx_strand_id
1 'polypeptide(L)'
;MAKEIRAVKLNAEKFISEKVMEIRKIVGKGIAINALSGGVDSSVVTALGHRALGERLKTCFIDNGLMRQNEPKQVKILFQSLG
;
A
#
# COMPACT_ATOMS: atom_id res chain seq x y z
N MET A 1 -21.74 2.58 -5.67
CA MET A 1 -21.24 1.33 -6.28
C MET A 1 -19.87 1.59 -6.88
N ALA A 2 -18.87 0.77 -6.57
CA ALA A 2 -17.57 0.89 -7.22
C ALA A 2 -17.70 0.48 -8.69
N LYS A 3 -17.24 1.33 -9.60
CA LYS A 3 -17.22 1.03 -11.04
C LYS A 3 -15.99 0.17 -11.32
N GLU A 4 -16.21 -1.05 -11.81
CA GLU A 4 -15.12 -1.93 -12.19
C GLU A 4 -14.32 -1.34 -13.36
N ILE A 5 -12.99 -1.36 -13.26
CA ILE A 5 -12.08 -0.99 -14.34
C ILE A 5 -11.54 -2.28 -14.95
N ARG A 6 -11.99 -2.62 -16.15
CA ARG A 6 -11.45 -3.76 -16.89
C ARG A 6 -9.99 -3.51 -17.26
N ALA A 7 -9.15 -4.54 -17.20
CA ALA A 7 -7.73 -4.46 -17.53
C ALA A 7 -7.45 -3.76 -18.88
N VAL A 8 -8.21 -4.09 -19.93
CA VAL A 8 -8.09 -3.49 -21.28
C VAL A 8 -8.38 -1.98 -21.32
N LYS A 9 -9.04 -1.42 -20.29
CA LYS A 9 -9.38 0.00 -20.18
C LYS A 9 -8.57 0.72 -19.09
N LEU A 10 -7.70 0.00 -18.38
CA LEU A 10 -6.93 0.57 -17.28
C LEU A 10 -5.73 1.35 -17.83
N ASN A 11 -5.76 2.68 -17.67
CA ASN A 11 -4.54 3.47 -17.68
C ASN A 11 -3.98 3.50 -16.24
N ALA A 12 -2.99 2.66 -15.98
CA ALA A 12 -2.44 2.48 -14.63
C ALA A 12 -1.78 3.75 -14.09
N GLU A 13 -1.03 4.48 -14.90
CA GLU A 13 -0.34 5.71 -14.47
C GLU A 13 -1.33 6.79 -14.04
N LYS A 14 -2.38 7.00 -14.85
CA LYS A 14 -3.45 7.94 -14.52
C LYS A 14 -4.17 7.52 -13.23
N PHE A 15 -4.52 6.25 -13.11
CA PHE A 15 -5.19 5.73 -11.91
C PHE A 15 -4.33 5.92 -10.65
N ILE A 16 -3.04 5.63 -10.72
CA ILE A 16 -2.09 5.82 -9.62
C ILE A 16 -2.03 7.30 -9.22
N SER A 17 -1.88 8.21 -10.18
CA SER A 17 -1.83 9.65 -9.92
C SER A 17 -3.11 10.16 -9.24
N GLU A 18 -4.28 9.78 -9.76
CA GLU A 18 -5.58 10.14 -9.20
C GLU A 18 -5.75 9.62 -7.77
N LYS A 19 -5.38 8.36 -7.51
CA LYS A 19 -5.50 7.77 -6.18
C LYS A 19 -4.53 8.35 -5.17
N VAL A 20 -3.30 8.67 -5.58
CA VAL A 20 -2.33 9.37 -4.72
C VAL A 20 -2.88 10.73 -4.28
N MET A 21 -3.46 11.51 -5.20
CA MET A 21 -4.09 12.80 -4.87
C MET A 21 -5.31 12.64 -3.96
N GLU A 22 -6.17 11.66 -4.24
CA GLU A 22 -7.36 11.37 -3.45
C GLU A 22 -7.00 10.99 -2.01
N ILE A 23 -6.07 10.05 -1.82
CA ILE A 23 -5.59 9.63 -0.50
C ILE A 23 -5.01 10.83 0.26
N ARG A 24 -4.14 11.62 -0.38
CA ARG A 24 -3.54 12.81 0.25
C ARG A 24 -4.61 13.82 0.68
N LYS A 25 -5.64 14.04 -0.13
CA LYS A 25 -6.75 14.94 0.19
C LYS A 25 -7.59 14.44 1.36
N ILE A 26 -7.96 13.16 1.35
CA ILE A 26 -8.81 12.56 2.38
C ILE A 26 -8.11 12.56 3.74
N VAL A 27 -6.84 12.15 3.78
CA VAL A 27 -6.07 12.09 5.03
C VAL A 27 -5.64 13.49 5.51
N GLY A 28 -5.51 14.45 4.60
CA GLY A 28 -5.16 15.83 4.94
C GLY A 28 -3.80 15.91 5.62
N LYS A 29 -3.77 16.41 6.86
CA LYS A 29 -2.57 16.46 7.72
C LYS A 29 -2.47 15.30 8.73
N GLY A 30 -3.44 14.40 8.73
CA GLY A 30 -3.48 13.27 9.66
C GLY A 30 -2.47 12.16 9.35
N ILE A 31 -2.57 11.08 10.11
CA ILE A 31 -1.81 9.84 9.94
C ILE A 31 -2.76 8.75 9.46
N ALA A 32 -2.27 7.86 8.61
CA ALA A 32 -2.98 6.65 8.19
C ALA A 32 -2.21 5.41 8.62
N ILE A 33 -2.92 4.33 8.92
CA ILE A 33 -2.34 3.03 9.27
C ILE A 33 -2.84 1.99 8.27
N ASN A 34 -1.96 1.08 7.84
CA ASN A 34 -2.37 -0.09 7.07
C ASN A 34 -1.69 -1.37 7.59
N ALA A 35 -2.30 -2.50 7.27
CA ALA A 35 -1.72 -3.81 7.49
C ALA A 35 -1.03 -4.31 6.21
N LEU A 36 0.24 -4.69 6.34
CA LEU A 36 1.00 -5.38 5.31
C LEU A 36 1.02 -6.87 5.64
N SER A 37 0.61 -7.72 4.71
CA SER A 37 0.64 -9.18 4.88
C SER A 37 1.72 -9.87 4.04
N GLY A 38 2.32 -9.15 3.09
CA GLY A 38 3.18 -9.72 2.03
C GLY A 38 2.40 -10.12 0.77
N GLY A 39 1.06 -10.14 0.82
CA GLY A 39 0.23 -10.32 -0.38
C GLY A 39 0.29 -9.11 -1.30
N VAL A 40 0.07 -9.33 -2.60
CA VAL A 40 0.17 -8.30 -3.66
C VAL A 40 -0.72 -7.09 -3.37
N ASP A 41 -1.95 -7.30 -2.92
CA ASP A 41 -2.89 -6.20 -2.67
C ASP A 41 -2.39 -5.26 -1.56
N SER A 42 -2.05 -5.83 -0.39
CA SER A 42 -1.55 -5.06 0.75
C SER A 42 -0.21 -4.36 0.43
N SER A 43 0.61 -4.99 -0.41
CA SER A 43 1.88 -4.46 -0.88
C SER A 43 1.70 -3.23 -1.77
N VAL A 44 0.77 -3.31 -2.73
CA VAL A 44 0.41 -2.18 -3.61
C VAL A 44 -0.23 -1.05 -2.81
N VAL A 45 -1.11 -1.37 -1.85
CA VAL A 45 -1.70 -0.36 -0.94
C VAL A 45 -0.61 0.36 -0.14
N THR A 46 0.37 -0.38 0.40
CA THR A 46 1.50 0.20 1.14
C THR A 46 2.32 1.15 0.26
N ALA A 47 2.69 0.71 -0.94
CA ALA A 47 3.46 1.54 -1.87
C ALA A 47 2.70 2.81 -2.30
N LEU A 48 1.40 2.69 -2.60
CA LEU A 48 0.55 3.84 -2.96
C LEU A 48 0.35 4.80 -1.79
N GLY A 49 0.09 4.26 -0.59
CA GLY A 49 -0.09 5.04 0.63
C GLY A 49 1.18 5.82 0.98
N HIS A 50 2.35 5.18 0.90
CA HIS A 50 3.64 5.84 1.11
C HIS A 50 3.87 6.96 0.11
N ARG A 51 3.60 6.70 -1.18
CA ARG A 51 3.71 7.74 -2.22
C ARG A 51 2.80 8.95 -1.95
N ALA A 52 1.63 8.73 -1.35
CA ALA A 52 0.69 9.78 -1.02
C ALA A 52 1.06 10.55 0.26
N LEU A 53 1.52 9.85 1.31
CA LEU A 53 1.57 10.34 2.68
C LEU A 53 2.98 10.40 3.28
N GLY A 54 3.96 9.70 2.71
CA GLY A 54 5.32 9.56 3.24
C GLY A 54 5.31 9.01 4.67
N GLU A 55 6.06 9.67 5.56
CA GLU A 55 6.16 9.37 7.00
C GLU A 55 4.84 9.32 7.77
N ARG A 56 3.76 9.86 7.19
CA ARG A 56 2.41 9.85 7.79
C ARG A 56 1.63 8.57 7.49
N LEU A 57 2.16 7.68 6.67
CA LEU A 57 1.70 6.29 6.63
C LEU A 57 2.48 5.49 7.67
N LYS A 58 1.78 4.74 8.51
CA LYS A 58 2.37 3.77 9.43
C LYS A 58 1.95 2.36 9.04
N THR A 59 2.91 1.54 8.64
CA THR A 59 2.63 0.19 8.17
C THR A 59 2.90 -0.85 9.25
N CYS A 60 1.89 -1.66 9.56
CA CYS A 60 1.99 -2.77 10.49
C CYS A 60 2.17 -4.08 9.72
N PHE A 61 3.32 -4.73 9.89
CA PHE A 61 3.57 -6.09 9.43
C PHE A 61 3.65 -7.02 10.65
N ILE A 62 2.89 -8.12 10.62
CA ILE A 62 2.84 -9.11 11.71
C ILE A 62 3.31 -10.46 11.15
N ASP A 63 4.48 -10.90 11.59
CA ASP A 63 4.89 -12.29 11.43
C ASP A 63 4.16 -13.14 12.46
N ASN A 64 3.20 -13.93 12.02
CA ASN A 64 2.38 -14.78 12.87
C ASN A 64 3.02 -16.16 13.16
N GLY A 65 4.23 -16.42 12.65
CA GLY A 65 4.92 -17.70 12.80
C GLY A 65 4.43 -18.83 11.88
N LEU A 66 3.48 -18.56 10.98
CA LEU A 66 2.90 -19.53 10.04
C LEU A 66 3.17 -19.18 8.57
N MET A 67 4.01 -18.18 8.31
CA MET A 67 4.38 -17.75 6.96
C MET A 67 5.36 -18.74 6.30
N ARG A 68 5.54 -18.63 4.98
CA ARG A 68 6.48 -19.49 4.26
C ARG A 68 7.93 -19.19 4.66
N GLN A 69 8.80 -20.17 4.43
CA GLN A 69 10.22 -20.04 4.71
C GLN A 69 10.80 -18.75 4.09
N ASN A 70 11.47 -17.95 4.92
CA ASN A 70 12.10 -16.67 4.57
C ASN A 70 11.16 -15.54 4.09
N GLU A 71 9.86 -15.79 3.92
CA GLU A 71 8.92 -14.79 3.43
C GLU A 71 8.82 -13.57 4.35
N PRO A 72 8.69 -13.69 5.69
CA PRO A 72 8.61 -12.53 6.58
C PRO A 72 9.83 -11.61 6.45
N LYS A 73 11.02 -12.21 6.32
CA LYS A 73 12.28 -11.47 6.17
C LYS A 73 12.31 -10.69 4.86
N GLN A 74 11.87 -11.31 3.76
CA GLN A 74 11.82 -10.66 2.45
C GLN A 74 10.82 -9.50 2.44
N VAL A 75 9.62 -9.72 2.98
CA VAL A 75 8.58 -8.67 3.09
C VAL A 75 9.09 -7.50 3.92
N LYS A 76 9.68 -7.76 5.09
CA LYS A 76 10.25 -6.71 5.93
C LYS A 76 11.33 -5.92 5.20
N ILE A 77 12.30 -6.58 4.56
CA ILE A 77 13.38 -5.91 3.83
C ILE A 77 12.84 -5.03 2.71
N LEU A 78 11.82 -5.50 1.98
CA LEU A 78 11.26 -4.79 0.84
C LEU A 78 10.49 -3.52 1.25
N PHE A 79 9.79 -3.55 2.38
CA PHE A 79 8.88 -2.47 2.79
C PHE A 79 9.37 -1.60 3.94
N GLN A 80 10.50 -1.92 4.59
CA GLN A 80 10.99 -1.16 5.75
C GLN A 80 11.23 0.34 5.50
N SER A 81 11.43 0.78 4.26
CA SER A 81 11.61 2.19 3.90
C SER A 81 10.33 2.89 3.47
N LEU A 82 9.21 2.17 3.38
CA LEU A 82 7.94 2.67 2.85
C LEU A 82 6.92 3.04 3.94
N GLY A 83 7.37 3.20 5.19
CA GLY A 83 6.54 3.72 6.29
C GLY A 83 6.65 2.92 7.58
#